data_AF-A0AA35RMZ5-F1
#
_entry.id   AF-A0AA35RMZ5-F1
#
_cell.length_a   1.000
_cell.length_b   1.000
_cell.length_c   1.000
_cell.angle_alpha   90.00
_cell.angle_beta   90.00
_cell.angle_gamma   90.00
#
_symmetry.space_group_name_H-M   'P 1'
#
loop_
_entity.id
_entity.type
_entity.pdbx_description
1 polymer ?
#
loop_
_entity_poly.entity_id
_entity_poly.type
_entity_poly.pdbx_seq_one_letter_code
_entity_poly.pdbx_strand_id
1 'polypeptide(L)'
;MMLKKECQHLKKVIVEAERRCRQELQAMRERHRARFVEATAKLRNQYKSLAKRARALESQLTKNYDAMMALNSELQSSQGTIGALKTSVKDLVFQNQELLEKNISLQESSAEALKVSSCLSEAQSSAVQQLRFELSHCTEELDSLVSLSISLLKGQEPNPIMLFGSDSRAIPSDEDLSEDFESRLAQVKCLRHKIEDLRSMISEHFATQLSSVCHVQ
;
A
#
# COMPACT_ATOMS: atom_id res chain seq x y z
N MET A 1 -64.94 -108.87 -64.73
CA MET A 1 -64.48 -107.54 -65.24
C MET A 1 -64.71 -106.39 -64.25
N MET A 2 -65.81 -106.37 -63.48
CA MET A 2 -66.14 -105.30 -62.52
C MET A 2 -65.09 -105.11 -61.41
N LEU A 3 -64.71 -106.19 -60.71
CA LEU A 3 -63.71 -106.16 -59.62
C LEU A 3 -62.35 -105.58 -60.05
N LYS A 4 -61.92 -105.80 -61.30
CA LYS A 4 -60.66 -105.26 -61.83
C LYS A 4 -60.73 -103.75 -62.02
N LYS A 5 -61.90 -103.21 -62.41
CA LYS A 5 -62.13 -101.76 -62.55
C LYS A 5 -62.20 -101.08 -61.18
N GLU A 6 -62.84 -101.72 -60.20
CA GLU A 6 -62.90 -101.23 -58.82
C GLU A 6 -61.52 -101.22 -58.16
N CYS A 7 -60.72 -102.28 -58.31
CA CYS A 7 -59.33 -102.29 -57.84
C CYS A 7 -58.46 -101.21 -58.52
N GLN A 8 -58.67 -100.94 -59.80
CA GLN A 8 -57.98 -99.85 -60.50
C GLN A 8 -58.41 -98.47 -60.00
N HIS A 9 -59.70 -98.29 -59.70
CA HIS A 9 -60.22 -97.05 -59.14
C HIS A 9 -59.68 -96.81 -57.73
N LEU A 10 -59.72 -97.82 -56.85
CA LEU A 10 -59.15 -97.74 -55.50
C LEU A 10 -57.64 -97.45 -55.52
N LYS A 11 -56.88 -98.07 -56.44
CA LYS A 11 -55.46 -97.75 -56.62
C LYS A 11 -55.24 -96.28 -57.00
N LYS A 12 -56.05 -95.72 -57.89
CA LYS A 12 -55.95 -94.30 -58.27
C LYS A 12 -56.27 -93.39 -57.08
N VAL A 13 -57.33 -93.69 -56.34
CA VAL A 13 -57.73 -92.92 -55.14
C VAL A 13 -56.65 -92.96 -54.07
N ILE A 14 -56.02 -94.11 -53.82
CA ILE A 14 -54.91 -94.24 -52.86
C ILE A 14 -53.70 -93.43 -53.31
N VAL A 15 -53.31 -93.52 -54.59
CA VAL A 15 -52.17 -92.73 -55.13
C VAL A 15 -52.44 -91.22 -55.04
N GLU A 16 -53.66 -90.78 -55.31
CA GLU A 16 -54.05 -89.38 -55.18
C GLU A 16 -54.09 -88.92 -53.71
N ALA A 17 -54.53 -89.77 -52.79
CA ALA A 17 -54.51 -89.50 -51.35
C ALA A 17 -53.08 -89.43 -50.80
N GLU A 18 -52.20 -90.35 -51.19
CA GLU A 18 -50.77 -90.32 -50.85
C GLU A 18 -50.10 -89.05 -51.39
N ARG A 19 -50.41 -88.66 -52.63
CA ARG A 19 -49.88 -87.43 -53.22
C ARG A 19 -50.33 -86.19 -52.43
N ARG A 20 -51.60 -86.11 -52.05
CA ARG A 20 -52.15 -85.02 -51.22
C ARG A 20 -51.46 -84.96 -49.86
N CYS A 21 -51.34 -86.09 -49.16
CA CYS A 21 -50.66 -86.17 -47.87
C CYS A 21 -49.18 -85.74 -47.96
N ARG A 22 -48.46 -86.15 -49.02
CA ARG A 22 -47.07 -85.70 -49.26
C ARG A 22 -46.98 -84.19 -49.51
N GLN A 23 -47.91 -83.63 -50.28
CA GLN A 23 -47.98 -82.19 -50.55
C GLN A 23 -48.29 -81.38 -49.27
N GLU A 24 -49.23 -81.85 -48.45
CA GLU A 24 -49.56 -81.21 -47.17
C GLU A 24 -48.39 -81.26 -46.18
N LEU A 25 -47.70 -82.39 -46.09
CA LEU A 25 -46.50 -82.53 -45.27
C LEU A 25 -45.39 -81.59 -45.73
N GLN A 26 -45.19 -81.46 -47.05
CA GLN A 26 -44.22 -80.54 -47.61
C GLN A 26 -44.59 -79.08 -47.32
N ALA A 27 -45.85 -78.69 -47.54
CA ALA A 27 -46.34 -77.35 -47.23
C ALA A 27 -46.19 -77.01 -45.74
N MET A 28 -46.47 -77.96 -44.84
CA MET A 28 -46.26 -77.78 -43.41
C MET A 28 -44.77 -77.56 -43.09
N ARG A 29 -43.88 -78.40 -43.63
CA ARG A 29 -42.42 -78.25 -43.45
C ARG A 29 -41.92 -76.90 -43.95
N GLU A 30 -42.40 -76.44 -45.10
CA GLU A 30 -42.04 -75.13 -45.67
C GLU A 30 -42.53 -73.98 -44.78
N ARG A 31 -43.76 -74.03 -44.27
CA ARG A 31 -44.27 -73.03 -43.31
C ARG A 31 -43.44 -72.99 -42.02
N HIS A 32 -43.09 -74.15 -41.47
CA HIS A 32 -42.23 -74.19 -40.29
C HIS A 32 -40.83 -73.64 -40.59
N ARG A 33 -40.20 -74.05 -41.70
CA ARG A 33 -38.91 -73.49 -42.14
C ARG A 33 -38.97 -71.98 -42.28
N ALA A 34 -39.99 -71.44 -42.93
CA ALA A 34 -40.17 -69.99 -43.10
C ALA A 34 -40.27 -69.28 -41.74
N ARG A 35 -41.09 -69.81 -40.81
CA ARG A 35 -41.21 -69.26 -39.44
C ARG A 35 -39.90 -69.31 -38.67
N PHE A 36 -39.15 -70.41 -38.76
CA PHE A 36 -37.84 -70.52 -38.11
C PHE A 36 -36.82 -69.54 -38.71
N VAL A 37 -36.78 -69.40 -40.03
CA VAL A 37 -35.90 -68.43 -40.70
C VAL A 37 -36.26 -67.00 -40.31
N GLU A 38 -37.55 -66.66 -40.24
CA GLU A 38 -37.99 -65.33 -39.83
C GLU A 38 -37.65 -65.04 -38.35
N ALA A 39 -37.92 -65.99 -37.45
CA ALA A 39 -37.60 -65.85 -36.03
C ALA A 39 -36.08 -65.70 -35.80
N THR A 40 -35.27 -66.51 -36.48
CA THR A 40 -33.80 -66.42 -36.38
C THR A 40 -33.27 -65.11 -36.99
N ALA A 41 -33.86 -64.62 -38.08
CA ALA A 41 -33.52 -63.32 -38.66
C ALA A 41 -33.85 -62.15 -37.70
N LYS A 42 -35.03 -62.18 -37.06
CA LYS A 42 -35.44 -61.21 -36.04
C LYS A 42 -34.48 -61.18 -34.86
N LEU A 43 -34.17 -62.34 -34.28
CA LEU A 43 -33.20 -62.46 -33.19
C LEU A 43 -31.80 -61.97 -33.59
N ARG A 44 -31.34 -62.32 -34.79
CA ARG A 44 -30.05 -61.85 -35.30
C ARG A 44 -30.00 -60.32 -35.43
N ASN A 45 -31.09 -59.70 -35.90
CA ASN A 45 -31.16 -58.24 -36.02
C ASN A 45 -31.20 -57.56 -34.65
N GLN A 46 -31.94 -58.12 -33.69
CA GLN A 46 -31.94 -57.64 -32.31
C GLN A 46 -30.55 -57.75 -31.69
N TYR A 47 -29.88 -58.89 -31.83
CA TYR A 47 -28.51 -59.07 -31.35
C TYR A 47 -27.54 -58.06 -31.98
N LYS A 48 -27.61 -57.84 -33.29
CA LYS A 48 -26.78 -56.83 -33.97
C LYS A 48 -27.04 -55.42 -33.44
N SER A 49 -28.31 -55.07 -33.19
CA SER A 49 -28.67 -53.76 -32.62
C SER A 49 -28.12 -53.60 -31.20
N LEU A 50 -28.32 -54.61 -30.35
CA LEU A 50 -27.80 -54.63 -28.98
C LEU A 50 -26.27 -54.57 -28.95
N ALA A 51 -25.58 -55.32 -29.82
CA ALA A 51 -24.12 -55.29 -29.92
C ALA A 51 -23.60 -53.91 -30.35
N LYS A 52 -24.28 -53.22 -31.28
CA LYS A 52 -23.94 -51.84 -31.64
C LYS A 52 -24.12 -50.89 -30.45
N ARG A 53 -25.22 -51.02 -29.71
CA ARG A 53 -25.50 -50.20 -28.53
C ARG A 53 -24.49 -50.44 -27.42
N ALA A 54 -24.12 -51.69 -27.16
CA ALA A 54 -23.10 -52.06 -26.19
C ALA A 54 -21.76 -51.39 -26.52
N ARG A 55 -21.28 -51.50 -27.76
CA ARG A 55 -20.03 -50.85 -28.20
C ARG A 55 -20.09 -49.32 -28.11
N ALA A 56 -21.24 -48.72 -28.41
CA ALA A 56 -21.41 -47.28 -28.28
C ALA A 56 -21.32 -46.82 -26.82
N LEU A 57 -21.95 -47.58 -25.91
CA LEU A 57 -21.89 -47.31 -24.47
C LEU A 57 -20.48 -47.54 -23.91
N GLU A 58 -19.78 -48.59 -24.31
CA GLU A 58 -18.39 -48.83 -23.94
C GLU A 58 -17.49 -47.67 -24.40
N SER A 59 -17.64 -47.21 -25.64
CA SER A 59 -16.88 -46.06 -26.15
C SER A 59 -17.21 -44.76 -25.42
N GLN A 60 -18.47 -44.55 -25.02
CA GLN A 60 -18.84 -43.40 -24.19
C GLN A 60 -18.25 -43.50 -22.78
N LEU A 61 -18.23 -44.69 -22.19
CA LEU A 61 -17.66 -44.93 -20.88
C LEU A 61 -16.15 -44.63 -20.88
N THR A 62 -15.41 -45.09 -21.89
CA THR A 62 -13.97 -44.80 -21.99
C THR A 62 -13.72 -43.30 -22.14
N LYS A 63 -14.48 -42.62 -23.01
CA LYS A 63 -14.37 -41.16 -23.17
C LYS A 63 -14.66 -40.40 -21.88
N ASN A 64 -15.70 -40.81 -21.15
CA ASN A 64 -16.04 -40.20 -19.87
C ASN A 64 -14.97 -40.47 -18.82
N TYR A 65 -14.38 -41.67 -18.82
CA TYR A 65 -13.27 -42.01 -17.93
C TYR A 65 -12.03 -41.16 -18.23
N ASP A 66 -11.65 -41.03 -19.50
CA ASP A 66 -10.53 -40.19 -19.93
C ASP A 66 -10.75 -38.72 -19.56
N ALA A 67 -11.97 -38.20 -19.78
CA ALA A 67 -12.34 -36.84 -19.37
C ALA A 67 -12.29 -36.65 -17.85
N MET A 68 -12.76 -37.63 -17.09
CA MET A 68 -12.69 -37.62 -15.62
C MET A 68 -11.24 -37.62 -15.13
N MET A 69 -10.37 -38.41 -15.74
CA MET A 69 -8.94 -38.43 -15.40
C MET A 69 -8.27 -37.08 -15.71
N ALA A 70 -8.56 -36.48 -16.86
CA ALA A 70 -8.05 -35.16 -17.23
C ALA A 70 -8.50 -34.07 -16.23
N LEU A 71 -9.80 -34.03 -15.91
CA LEU A 71 -10.35 -33.10 -14.93
C LEU A 71 -9.75 -33.30 -13.53
N ASN A 72 -9.53 -34.55 -13.12
CA ASN A 72 -8.92 -34.84 -11.82
C ASN A 72 -7.44 -34.39 -11.77
N SER A 73 -6.71 -34.55 -12.86
CA SER A 73 -5.34 -34.04 -12.97
C SER A 73 -5.29 -32.51 -12.92
N GLU A 74 -6.20 -31.83 -13.60
CA GLU A 74 -6.32 -30.37 -13.55
C GLU A 74 -6.72 -29.88 -12.15
N LEU A 75 -7.65 -30.57 -11.48
CA LEU A 75 -8.02 -30.28 -10.10
C LEU A 75 -6.83 -30.41 -9.14
N GLN A 76 -6.04 -31.48 -9.27
CA GLN A 76 -4.83 -31.67 -8.46
C GLN A 76 -3.79 -30.57 -8.73
N SER A 77 -3.59 -30.21 -10.00
CA SER A 77 -2.71 -29.11 -10.38
C SER A 77 -3.17 -27.78 -9.75
N SER A 78 -4.47 -27.47 -9.87
CA SER A 78 -5.06 -26.28 -9.27
C SER A 78 -4.97 -26.26 -7.74
N GLN A 79 -5.13 -27.41 -7.08
CA GLN A 79 -4.93 -27.50 -5.63
C GLN A 79 -3.48 -27.23 -5.24
N GLY A 80 -2.52 -27.71 -6.05
CA GLY A 80 -1.09 -27.41 -5.88
C GLY A 80 -0.80 -25.92 -6.01
N THR A 81 -1.35 -25.25 -7.04
CA THR A 81 -1.15 -23.79 -7.23
C THR A 81 -1.78 -22.98 -6.11
N ILE A 82 -2.98 -23.34 -5.64
CA ILE A 82 -3.62 -22.71 -4.48
C ILE A 82 -2.77 -22.91 -3.22
N GLY A 83 -2.20 -24.09 -3.02
CA GLY A 83 -1.28 -24.38 -1.93
C GLY A 83 -0.06 -23.45 -1.95
N ALA A 84 0.59 -23.31 -3.11
CA ALA A 84 1.74 -22.43 -3.31
C ALA A 84 1.40 -20.93 -3.16
N LEU A 85 0.22 -20.51 -3.63
CA LEU A 85 -0.26 -19.14 -3.41
C LEU A 85 -0.50 -18.89 -1.93
N LYS A 86 -1.10 -19.84 -1.21
CA LYS A 86 -1.33 -19.71 0.23
C LYS A 86 -0.03 -19.59 1.01
N THR A 87 1.03 -20.30 0.64
CA THR A 87 2.35 -20.13 1.25
C THR A 87 2.96 -18.77 0.91
N SER A 88 2.93 -18.37 -0.36
CA SER A 88 3.45 -17.06 -0.78
C SER A 88 2.72 -15.89 -0.09
N VAL A 89 1.40 -15.97 0.07
CA VAL A 89 0.63 -14.97 0.81
C VAL A 89 1.03 -14.94 2.29
N LYS A 90 1.27 -16.09 2.93
CA LYS A 90 1.76 -16.12 4.31
C LYS A 90 3.13 -15.47 4.43
N ASP A 91 4.03 -15.75 3.50
CA ASP A 91 5.38 -15.16 3.49
C ASP A 91 5.32 -13.64 3.30
N LEU A 92 4.45 -13.16 2.41
CA LEU A 92 4.20 -11.72 2.22
C LEU A 92 3.61 -11.06 3.46
N VAL A 93 2.65 -11.71 4.14
CA VAL A 93 2.09 -11.19 5.40
C VAL A 93 3.17 -11.09 6.47
N PHE A 94 4.03 -12.11 6.59
CA PHE A 94 5.15 -12.10 7.52
C PHE A 94 6.12 -10.95 7.21
N GLN A 95 6.53 -10.80 5.95
CA GLN A 95 7.40 -9.68 5.52
C GLN A 95 6.74 -8.32 5.76
N ASN A 96 5.43 -8.20 5.52
CA ASN A 96 4.71 -6.95 5.77
C ASN A 96 4.70 -6.60 7.26
N GLN A 97 4.53 -7.61 8.13
CA GLN A 97 4.59 -7.43 9.57
C GLN A 97 5.98 -6.98 10.04
N GLU A 98 7.06 -7.58 9.53
CA GLU A 98 8.43 -7.12 9.81
C GLU A 98 8.68 -5.68 9.35
N LEU A 99 8.16 -5.30 8.18
CA LEU A 99 8.27 -3.92 7.67
C LEU A 99 7.48 -2.94 8.53
N LEU A 100 6.30 -3.35 9.00
CA LEU A 100 5.46 -2.54 9.89
C LEU A 100 6.14 -2.31 11.24
N GLU A 101 6.77 -3.35 11.81
CA GLU A 101 7.58 -3.24 13.03
C GLU A 101 8.75 -2.27 12.83
N LYS A 102 9.50 -2.40 11.72
CA LYS A 102 10.59 -1.45 11.39
C LYS A 102 10.07 -0.02 11.22
N ASN A 103 8.90 0.15 10.61
CA ASN A 103 8.31 1.48 10.42
C ASN A 103 7.97 2.12 11.77
N ILE A 104 7.35 1.35 12.68
CA ILE A 104 7.04 1.82 14.04
C ILE A 104 8.34 2.21 14.77
N SER A 105 9.37 1.35 14.77
CA SER A 105 10.65 1.68 15.41
C SER A 105 11.30 2.94 14.84
N LEU A 106 11.21 3.15 13.52
CA LEU A 106 11.72 4.36 12.89
C LEU A 106 10.91 5.60 13.31
N GLN A 107 9.59 5.51 13.34
CA GLN A 107 8.72 6.58 13.81
C GLN A 107 9.01 6.95 15.27
N GLU A 108 9.19 5.96 16.13
CA GLU A 108 9.58 6.17 17.54
C GLU A 108 10.93 6.87 17.65
N SER A 109 11.95 6.39 16.92
CA SER A 109 13.28 7.02 16.92
C SER A 109 13.27 8.46 16.41
N SER A 110 12.45 8.73 15.38
CA SER A 110 12.29 10.08 14.83
C SER A 110 11.54 11.00 15.80
N ALA A 111 10.51 10.50 16.48
CA ALA A 111 9.78 11.27 17.48
C ALA A 111 10.69 11.63 18.66
N GLU A 112 11.56 10.72 19.07
CA GLU A 112 12.53 10.96 20.14
C GLU A 112 13.61 11.97 19.72
N ALA A 113 14.14 11.86 18.50
CA ALA A 113 15.06 12.85 17.93
C ALA A 113 14.42 14.25 17.84
N LEU A 114 13.15 14.34 17.43
CA LEU A 114 12.41 15.61 17.38
C LEU A 114 12.20 16.22 18.77
N LYS A 115 11.86 15.41 19.78
CA LYS A 115 11.73 15.88 21.17
C LYS A 115 13.05 16.42 21.73
N VAL A 116 14.16 15.74 21.44
CA VAL A 116 15.49 16.21 21.85
C VAL A 116 15.83 17.52 21.14
N SER A 117 15.56 17.61 19.84
CA SER A 117 15.78 18.84 19.06
C SER A 117 14.92 20.00 19.55
N SER A 118 13.65 19.79 19.92
CA SER A 118 12.77 20.85 20.42
C SER A 118 13.22 21.34 21.78
N CYS A 119 13.56 20.44 22.72
CA CYS A 119 14.12 20.81 24.02
C CYS A 119 15.42 21.62 23.88
N LEU A 120 16.31 21.22 22.96
CA LEU A 120 17.55 21.96 22.70
C LEU A 120 17.27 23.34 22.09
N SER A 121 16.28 23.44 21.19
CA SER A 121 15.87 24.71 20.58
C SER A 121 15.24 25.66 21.61
N GLU A 122 14.41 25.16 22.52
CA GLU A 122 13.78 25.96 23.58
C GLU A 122 14.83 26.48 24.57
N ALA A 123 15.76 25.63 25.00
CA ALA A 123 16.86 26.02 25.88
C ALA A 123 17.78 27.06 25.22
N GLN A 124 18.10 26.89 23.94
CA GLN A 124 18.88 27.88 23.18
C GLN A 124 18.10 29.18 22.98
N SER A 125 16.80 29.12 22.69
CA SER A 125 15.95 30.30 22.55
C SER A 125 15.89 31.11 23.83
N SER A 126 15.68 30.46 24.98
CA SER A 126 15.64 31.15 26.29
C SER A 126 16.96 31.83 26.64
N ALA A 127 18.10 31.16 26.41
CA ALA A 127 19.42 31.76 26.64
C ALA A 127 19.68 32.96 25.71
N VAL A 128 19.28 32.86 24.44
CA VAL A 128 19.38 33.96 23.47
C VAL A 128 18.48 35.13 23.87
N GLN A 129 17.27 34.88 24.36
CA GLN A 129 16.36 35.92 24.85
C GLN A 129 16.94 36.66 26.06
N GLN A 130 17.49 35.94 27.05
CA GLN A 130 18.14 36.55 28.21
C GLN A 130 19.32 37.44 27.80
N LEU A 131 20.18 36.96 26.89
CA LEU A 131 21.29 37.74 26.37
C LEU A 131 20.82 39.01 25.64
N ARG A 132 19.70 38.93 24.90
CA ARG A 132 19.11 40.10 24.23
C ARG A 132 18.62 41.13 25.23
N PHE A 133 17.94 40.72 26.29
CA PHE A 133 17.47 41.65 27.32
C PHE A 133 18.64 42.42 27.95
N GLU A 134 19.66 41.70 28.40
CA GLU A 134 20.86 42.30 29.01
C GLU A 134 21.59 43.26 28.05
N LEU A 135 21.74 42.88 26.78
CA LEU A 135 22.35 43.76 25.78
C LEU A 135 21.55 45.05 25.56
N SER A 136 20.21 45.03 25.63
CA SER A 136 19.38 46.25 25.53
C SER A 136 19.68 47.19 26.67
N HIS A 137 19.64 46.64 27.88
CA HIS A 137 19.79 47.39 29.11
C HIS A 137 21.15 48.07 29.13
N CYS A 138 22.22 47.32 28.86
CA CYS A 138 23.57 47.88 28.78
C CYS A 138 23.68 48.99 27.72
N THR A 139 23.03 48.86 26.56
CA THR A 139 23.08 49.91 25.53
C THR A 139 22.33 51.18 25.92
N GLU A 140 21.18 51.07 26.57
CA GLU A 140 20.39 52.21 27.02
C GLU A 140 21.08 52.95 28.18
N GLU A 141 21.65 52.21 29.13
CA GLU A 141 22.46 52.75 30.21
C GLU A 141 23.69 53.50 29.67
N LEU A 142 24.42 52.88 28.74
CA LEU A 142 25.57 53.51 28.11
C LEU A 142 25.19 54.76 27.32
N ASP A 143 24.07 54.75 26.58
CA ASP A 143 23.62 55.94 25.84
C ASP A 143 23.25 57.09 26.79
N SER A 144 22.61 56.76 27.92
CA SER A 144 22.27 57.71 28.97
C SER A 144 23.52 58.30 29.62
N LEU A 145 24.53 57.47 29.95
CA LEU A 145 25.80 57.90 30.51
C LEU A 145 26.62 58.78 29.55
N VAL A 146 26.66 58.41 28.27
CA VAL A 146 27.31 59.21 27.23
C VAL A 146 26.62 60.56 27.13
N SER A 147 25.29 60.57 27.04
CA SER A 147 24.50 61.80 26.93
C SER A 147 24.63 62.71 28.16
N LEU A 148 24.67 62.14 29.37
CA LEU A 148 24.99 62.87 30.60
C LEU A 148 26.37 63.53 30.53
N SER A 149 27.39 62.76 30.15
CA SER A 149 28.77 63.23 30.07
C SER A 149 28.89 64.38 29.06
N ILE A 150 28.25 64.26 27.89
CA ILE A 150 28.18 65.31 26.88
C ILE A 150 27.52 66.57 27.46
N SER A 151 26.40 66.43 28.18
CA SER A 151 25.66 67.55 28.76
C SER A 151 26.49 68.30 29.82
N LEU A 152 27.20 67.55 30.67
CA LEU A 152 28.12 68.11 31.67
C LEU A 152 29.29 68.86 31.02
N LEU A 153 29.91 68.31 29.96
CA LEU A 153 30.99 68.98 29.22
C LEU A 153 30.54 70.27 28.53
N LYS A 154 29.27 70.34 28.10
CA LYS A 154 28.68 71.53 27.47
C LYS A 154 28.16 72.58 28.47
N GLY A 155 28.25 72.31 29.78
CA GLY A 155 27.81 73.23 30.83
C GLY A 155 26.29 73.39 30.96
N GLN A 156 25.50 72.43 30.47
CA GLN A 156 24.05 72.39 30.66
C GLN A 156 23.69 71.59 31.90
N GLU A 157 22.63 71.99 32.63
CA GLU A 157 22.11 71.19 33.73
C GLU A 157 21.55 69.86 33.18
N PRO A 158 22.07 68.70 33.62
CA PRO A 158 21.57 67.42 33.16
C PRO A 158 20.13 67.20 33.65
N ASN A 159 19.29 66.60 32.82
CA ASN A 159 17.94 66.22 33.21
C ASN A 159 18.02 65.25 34.41
N PRO A 160 17.33 65.50 35.54
CA PRO A 160 17.41 64.67 36.74
C PRO A 160 17.07 63.20 36.47
N ILE A 161 16.22 62.91 35.49
CA ILE A 161 15.86 61.53 35.11
C ILE A 161 17.07 60.73 34.63
N MET A 162 18.03 61.38 33.96
CA MET A 162 19.24 60.71 33.49
C MET A 162 20.19 60.35 34.63
N LEU A 163 20.19 61.11 35.74
CA LEU A 163 21.03 60.87 36.91
C LEU A 163 20.63 59.63 37.72
N PHE A 164 19.36 59.22 37.62
CA PHE A 164 18.83 58.10 38.41
C PHE A 164 18.90 56.74 37.70
N GLY A 165 19.46 56.70 36.49
CA GLY A 165 19.49 55.48 35.68
C GLY A 165 18.09 55.11 35.17
N SER A 166 18.04 54.46 34.01
CA SER A 166 16.78 53.93 33.49
C SER A 166 16.40 52.67 34.27
N ASP A 167 15.72 52.81 35.42
CA ASP A 167 15.12 51.70 36.18
C ASP A 167 13.91 51.09 35.44
N SER A 168 14.14 50.60 34.22
CA SER A 168 13.12 49.88 33.44
C SER A 168 13.47 48.40 33.42
N ARG A 169 13.28 47.72 34.56
CA ARG A 169 13.09 46.26 34.57
C ARG A 169 11.69 45.91 34.03
N ALA A 170 11.40 46.28 32.79
CA ALA A 170 10.23 45.79 32.07
C ALA A 170 10.66 44.57 31.26
N ILE A 171 10.24 43.39 31.71
CA ILE A 171 10.45 42.12 30.98
C ILE A 171 9.59 42.20 29.71
N PRO A 172 10.16 42.20 28.49
CA PRO A 172 9.38 42.25 27.26
C PRO A 172 8.74 40.89 26.99
N SER A 173 7.51 40.92 26.48
CA SER A 173 6.76 39.76 25.99
C SER A 173 7.36 39.21 24.70
N ASP A 174 7.20 37.90 24.48
CA ASP A 174 7.82 37.09 23.42
C ASP A 174 7.59 37.53 21.95
N GLU A 175 6.70 38.49 21.68
CA GLU A 175 6.23 38.81 20.31
C GLU A 175 7.05 39.87 19.54
N ASP A 176 7.92 40.66 20.16
CA ASP A 176 8.64 41.76 19.47
C ASP A 176 10.02 41.36 18.88
N LEU A 177 10.34 40.07 18.85
CA LEU A 177 11.74 39.61 18.84
C LEU A 177 12.33 39.22 17.46
N SER A 178 11.63 39.33 16.33
CA SER A 178 12.21 38.90 15.05
C SER A 178 12.91 40.00 14.23
N GLU A 179 12.60 41.28 14.45
CA GLU A 179 13.13 42.40 13.63
C GLU A 179 14.35 43.11 14.27
N ASP A 180 14.80 42.64 15.44
CA ASP A 180 15.54 43.50 16.37
C ASP A 180 17.08 43.46 16.23
N PHE A 181 17.67 42.44 15.58
CA PHE A 181 19.14 42.32 15.55
C PHE A 181 19.82 43.37 14.66
N GLU A 182 19.25 43.65 13.49
CA GLU A 182 19.80 44.68 12.60
C GLU A 182 19.59 46.09 13.18
N SER A 183 18.41 46.34 13.75
CA SER A 183 18.09 47.60 14.45
C SER A 183 19.01 47.81 15.67
N ARG A 184 19.19 46.80 16.53
CA ARG A 184 20.12 46.88 17.67
C ARG A 184 21.57 47.03 17.25
N LEU A 185 22.00 46.35 16.20
CA LEU A 185 23.35 46.53 15.68
C LEU A 185 23.56 47.98 15.20
N ALA A 186 22.53 48.60 14.60
CA ALA A 186 22.58 50.02 14.25
C ALA A 186 22.63 50.92 15.49
N GLN A 187 21.86 50.62 16.55
CA GLN A 187 21.88 51.36 17.81
C GLN A 187 23.24 51.28 18.51
N VAL A 188 23.84 50.09 18.60
CA VAL A 188 25.20 49.88 19.16
C VAL A 188 26.24 50.63 18.34
N LYS A 189 26.14 50.59 16.99
CA LYS A 189 27.03 51.36 16.12
C LYS A 189 26.85 52.86 16.35
N CYS A 190 25.63 53.36 16.48
CA CYS A 190 25.37 54.77 16.76
C CYS A 190 25.97 55.20 18.11
N LEU A 191 25.75 54.41 19.17
CA LEU A 191 26.34 54.63 20.49
C LEU A 191 27.86 54.69 20.43
N ARG A 192 28.50 53.79 19.66
CA ARG A 192 29.96 53.83 19.46
C ARG A 192 30.44 55.14 18.85
N HIS A 193 29.70 55.72 17.89
CA HIS A 193 30.04 57.03 17.34
C HIS A 193 29.87 58.13 18.39
N LYS A 194 28.78 58.13 19.16
CA LYS A 194 28.58 59.09 20.27
C LYS A 194 29.69 59.02 21.33
N ILE A 195 30.20 57.83 21.64
CA ILE A 195 31.34 57.65 22.55
C ILE A 195 32.61 58.28 21.97
N GLU A 196 32.87 58.10 20.68
CA GLU A 196 34.04 58.71 20.03
C GLU A 196 33.92 60.25 19.97
N ASP A 197 32.73 60.78 19.71
CA ASP A 197 32.46 62.21 19.77
C ASP A 197 32.65 62.77 21.19
N LEU A 198 32.15 62.05 22.21
CA LEU A 198 32.39 62.39 23.62
C LEU A 198 33.89 62.39 23.93
N ARG A 199 34.63 61.38 23.48
CA ARG A 199 36.08 61.30 23.66
C ARG A 199 36.80 62.49 23.01
N SER A 200 36.36 62.89 21.82
CA SER A 200 36.89 64.07 21.13
C SER A 200 36.61 65.36 21.93
N MET A 201 35.37 65.56 22.40
CA MET A 201 34.99 66.71 23.23
C MET A 201 35.74 66.76 24.56
N ILE A 202 35.92 65.61 25.23
CA ILE A 202 36.73 65.53 26.45
C ILE A 202 38.17 65.95 26.14
N SER A 203 38.74 65.43 25.04
CA SER A 203 40.12 65.75 24.64
C SER A 203 40.28 67.24 24.31
N GLU A 204 39.30 67.84 23.64
CA GLU A 204 39.28 69.28 23.32
C GLU A 204 39.07 70.14 24.57
N HIS A 205 38.19 69.74 25.49
CA HIS A 205 38.02 70.40 26.78
C HIS A 205 39.30 70.36 27.61
N PHE A 206 40.00 69.22 27.67
CA PHE A 206 41.31 69.16 28.33
C PHE A 206 42.37 69.99 27.60
N ALA A 207 42.40 70.00 26.26
CA ALA A 207 43.34 70.82 25.49
C ALA A 207 43.10 72.33 25.69
N THR A 208 41.85 72.78 25.73
CA THR A 208 41.47 74.16 26.00
C THR A 208 41.78 74.55 27.44
N GLN A 209 41.49 73.68 28.42
CA GLN A 209 41.91 73.91 29.81
C GLN A 209 43.43 74.01 29.95
N LEU A 210 44.20 73.12 29.33
CA LEU A 210 45.67 73.19 29.29
C LEU A 210 46.16 74.49 28.61
N SER A 211 45.51 74.93 27.53
CA SER A 211 45.85 76.20 26.85
C SER A 211 45.53 77.43 27.70
N SER A 212 44.44 77.39 28.47
CA SER A 212 44.00 78.45 29.37
C SER A 212 44.92 78.58 30.58
N VAL A 213 45.46 77.47 31.08
CA VAL A 213 46.47 77.44 32.15
C VAL A 213 47.85 77.90 31.66
N CYS A 214 48.16 77.71 30.36
CA CYS A 214 49.44 78.14 29.77
C CYS A 214 49.47 79.63 29.36
N HIS A 215 48.33 80.32 29.25
CA HIS A 215 48.26 81.77 29.00
C HIS A 215 48.40 82.65 30.26
N VAL A 216 48.58 82.05 31.44
CA VAL A 216 48.74 82.76 32.73
C VAL A 216 50.17 82.57 33.31
N GLN A 217 51.18 82.34 32.46
CA GLN A 217 52.59 82.41 32.85
C GLN A 217 53.22 83.74 32.42
#